data_AF-A0A7C5P9X3-F1
#
_entry.id   AF-A0A7C5P9X3-F1
#
_cell.length_a   1.000
_cell.length_b   1.000
_cell.length_c   1.000
_cell.angle_alpha   90.00
_cell.angle_beta   90.00
_cell.angle_gamma   90.00
#
_symmetry.space_group_name_H-M   'P 1'
#
loop_
_entity.id
_entity.type
_entity.pdbx_description
1 polymer ?
#
loop_
_entity_poly.entity_id
_entity_poly.type
_entity_poly.pdbx_seq_one_letter_code
_entity_poly.pdbx_strand_id
1 'polypeptide(L)'
;MATILIKNLPEDLLKELKKLKVELGCRTWAELLAKLVESGKAISPTEEELKDMKAGVQGFLALKSVVSSKWVGPPSVLEEVRRSRRHEAS
;
A
#
# COMPACT_ATOMS: atom_id res chain seq x y z
N MET A 1 17.35 14.37 11.38
CA MET A 1 16.91 12.96 11.41
C MET A 1 15.96 12.73 10.24
N ALA A 2 16.36 11.93 9.26
CA ALA A 2 15.53 11.62 8.11
C ALA A 2 14.42 10.64 8.55
N THR A 3 13.17 11.12 8.55
CA THR A 3 12.00 10.25 8.67
C THR A 3 12.08 9.20 7.58
N ILE A 4 11.91 7.93 7.94
CA ILE A 4 12.01 6.75 7.06
C ILE A 4 11.19 6.90 5.76
N LEU A 5 10.15 7.74 5.79
CA LEU A 5 9.29 8.12 4.67
C LEU A 5 9.98 8.78 3.46
N ILE A 6 11.17 9.37 3.62
CA ILE A 6 11.80 10.21 2.57
C ILE A 6 13.08 9.57 2.00
N LYS A 7 13.33 8.27 2.27
CA LYS A 7 14.57 7.61 1.86
C LYS A 7 14.59 7.13 0.40
N ASN A 8 13.43 7.05 -0.26
CA ASN A 8 13.29 6.53 -1.63
C ASN A 8 12.63 7.54 -2.58
N LEU A 9 12.95 8.83 -2.45
CA LEU A 9 12.45 9.86 -3.37
C LEU A 9 13.56 10.36 -4.28
N PRO A 10 13.26 10.66 -5.56
CA PRO A 10 14.24 11.24 -6.47
C PRO A 10 14.76 12.58 -5.93
N GLU A 11 16.05 12.85 -6.15
CA GLU A 11 16.77 13.99 -5.57
C GLU A 11 16.15 15.36 -5.94
N ASP A 12 15.54 15.44 -7.13
CA ASP A 12 14.88 16.66 -7.59
C ASP A 12 13.59 16.95 -6.82
N LEU A 13 12.80 15.91 -6.53
CA LEU A 13 11.59 16.02 -5.72
C LEU A 13 11.94 16.36 -4.26
N LEU A 14 13.07 15.86 -3.75
CA LEU A 14 13.63 16.25 -2.46
C LEU A 14 13.98 17.74 -2.39
N LYS A 15 14.54 18.33 -3.46
CA LYS A 15 14.85 19.77 -3.51
C LYS A 15 13.59 20.61 -3.48
N GLU A 16 12.56 20.22 -4.23
CA GLU A 16 11.27 20.92 -4.24
C GLU A 16 10.58 20.84 -2.87
N LEU A 17 10.55 19.66 -2.25
CA LEU A 17 10.00 19.47 -0.92
C LEU A 17 10.73 20.30 0.15
N LYS A 18 12.06 20.47 0.04
CA LYS A 18 12.83 21.34 0.94
C LYS A 18 12.47 22.83 0.75
N LYS A 19 12.26 23.29 -0.49
CA LYS A 19 11.81 24.66 -0.77
C LYS A 19 10.42 24.90 -0.18
N LEU A 20 9.48 24.00 -0.45
CA LEU A 20 8.12 24.06 0.09
C LEU A 20 8.11 24.04 1.62
N LYS A 21 8.99 23.27 2.26
CA LYS A 21 9.13 23.26 3.72
C LYS A 21 9.42 24.65 4.28
N VAL A 22 10.31 25.39 3.62
CA VAL A 22 10.71 26.75 4.02
C VAL A 22 9.60 27.74 3.72
N GLU A 23 9.02 27.69 2.53
CA GLU A 23 7.92 28.58 2.11
C GLU A 23 6.68 28.46 3.01
N LEU A 24 6.35 27.25 3.45
CA LEU A 24 5.19 26.98 4.32
C LEU A 24 5.50 27.09 5.81
N GLY A 25 6.74 27.44 6.18
CA GLY A 25 7.17 27.61 7.57
C GLY A 25 7.11 26.34 8.41
N CYS A 26 7.19 25.15 7.80
CA CYS A 26 7.06 23.87 8.49
C CYS A 26 8.36 23.51 9.23
N ARG A 27 8.29 23.22 10.53
CA ARG A 27 9.46 22.82 11.33
C ARG A 27 9.84 21.37 11.05
N THR A 28 8.84 20.52 10.91
CA THR A 28 9.01 19.09 10.68
C THR A 28 8.55 18.66 9.29
N TRP A 29 9.07 17.53 8.81
CA TRP A 29 8.58 16.90 7.58
C TRP A 29 7.14 16.41 7.71
N ALA A 30 6.72 16.01 8.92
CA ALA A 30 5.35 15.60 9.22
C ALA A 30 4.36 16.76 9.03
N GLU A 31 4.70 17.98 9.49
CA GLU A 31 3.87 19.18 9.27
C GLU A 31 3.72 19.50 7.77
N LEU A 32 4.80 19.38 6.99
CA LEU A 32 4.73 19.58 5.55
C LEU A 32 3.82 18.55 4.89
N LEU A 33 3.96 17.26 5.24
CA LEU A 33 3.11 16.19 4.69
C LEU A 33 1.65 16.38 5.09
N ALA A 34 1.36 16.78 6.33
CA ALA A 34 0.00 17.07 6.79
C ALA A 34 -0.62 18.21 5.98
N LYS A 35 0.09 19.34 5.82
CA LYS A 35 -0.37 20.46 5.00
C LYS A 35 -0.56 20.08 3.53
N LEU A 36 0.34 19.25 2.97
CA LEU A 36 0.21 18.77 1.59
C LEU A 36 -1.00 17.85 1.41
N VAL A 37 -1.32 17.02 2.41
CA VAL A 37 -2.52 16.18 2.42
C VAL A 37 -3.79 17.02 2.61
N GLU A 38 -3.73 18.11 3.39
CA GLU A 38 -4.84 19.05 3.53
C GLU A 38 -5.05 19.91 2.27
N SER A 39 -3.97 20.39 1.64
CA SER A 39 -4.03 21.21 0.42
C SER A 39 -4.31 20.40 -0.83
N GLY A 40 -3.75 19.19 -0.88
CA GLY A 40 -4.09 18.17 -1.85
C GLY A 40 -5.40 17.56 -1.43
N LYS A 41 -6.51 18.31 -1.63
CA LYS A 41 -7.88 17.83 -1.51
C LYS A 41 -7.89 16.38 -1.96
N ALA A 42 -8.06 15.55 -0.94
CA ALA A 42 -7.85 14.13 -0.90
C ALA A 42 -7.97 13.42 -2.26
N ILE A 43 -6.98 12.57 -2.53
CA ILE A 43 -7.24 11.29 -3.22
C ILE A 43 -8.05 10.43 -2.23
N SER A 44 -9.15 10.97 -1.70
CA SER A 44 -10.12 10.22 -0.94
C SER A 44 -10.86 9.42 -1.99
N PRO A 45 -10.82 8.09 -1.91
CA PRO A 45 -11.70 7.30 -2.74
C PRO A 45 -13.12 7.82 -2.54
N THR A 46 -13.84 8.02 -3.64
CA THR A 46 -15.25 8.39 -3.61
C THR A 46 -16.03 7.35 -2.81
N GLU A 47 -17.22 7.70 -2.32
CA GLU A 47 -18.08 6.76 -1.58
C GLU A 47 -18.32 5.46 -2.41
N GLU A 48 -18.39 5.60 -3.73
CA GLU A 48 -18.51 4.49 -4.69
C GLU A 48 -17.25 3.62 -4.70
N GLU A 49 -16.06 4.20 -4.85
CA GLU A 49 -14.78 3.47 -4.79
C GLU A 49 -14.57 2.77 -3.44
N LEU A 50 -15.00 3.39 -2.33
CA LEU A 50 -14.98 2.76 -1.01
C LEU A 50 -15.92 1.57 -0.92
N LYS A 51 -17.11 1.68 -1.51
CA LYS A 51 -18.10 0.60 -1.53
C LYS A 51 -17.61 -0.58 -2.38
N ASP A 52 -17.03 -0.30 -3.54
CA ASP A 52 -16.46 -1.30 -4.42
C ASP A 52 -15.25 -2.00 -3.79
N MET A 53 -14.39 -1.24 -3.11
CA MET A 53 -13.28 -1.79 -2.35
C MET A 53 -13.77 -2.71 -1.22
N LYS A 54 -14.79 -2.29 -0.44
CA LYS A 54 -15.39 -3.14 0.60
C LYS A 54 -15.99 -4.41 0.03
N ALA A 55 -16.71 -4.31 -1.09
CA ALA A 55 -17.29 -5.46 -1.77
C ALA A 55 -16.20 -6.43 -2.28
N GLY A 56 -15.12 -5.90 -2.86
CA GLY A 56 -13.97 -6.67 -3.31
C GLY A 56 -13.27 -7.42 -2.16
N VAL A 57 -13.06 -6.74 -1.02
CA VAL A 57 -12.48 -7.36 0.18
C VAL A 57 -13.39 -8.48 0.72
N GLN A 58 -14.70 -8.25 0.79
CA GLN A 58 -15.65 -9.28 1.21
C GLN A 58 -15.66 -10.47 0.24
N GLY A 59 -15.63 -10.23 -1.06
CA GLY A 59 -15.52 -11.26 -2.09
C GLY A 59 -14.24 -12.09 -1.97
N PHE A 60 -13.10 -11.43 -1.70
CA PHE A 60 -11.83 -12.11 -1.47
C PHE A 60 -11.85 -12.99 -0.21
N LEU A 61 -12.45 -12.50 0.89
CA LEU A 61 -12.61 -13.28 2.12
C LEU A 61 -13.56 -14.47 1.92
N ALA A 62 -14.63 -14.29 1.15
CA ALA A 62 -15.50 -15.40 0.77
C ALA A 62 -14.73 -16.43 -0.07
N LEU A 63 -13.93 -15.97 -1.04
CA LEU A 63 -13.10 -16.84 -1.87
C LEU A 63 -12.11 -17.66 -1.04
N LYS A 64 -11.52 -17.09 0.02
CA LYS A 64 -10.68 -17.83 0.97
C LYS A 64 -11.41 -19.06 1.54
N SER A 65 -12.66 -18.92 1.95
CA SER A 65 -13.44 -20.06 2.48
C SER A 65 -13.70 -21.13 1.42
N VAL A 66 -14.04 -20.70 0.19
CA VAL A 66 -14.27 -21.61 -0.94
C VAL A 66 -12.98 -22.36 -1.29
N VAL A 67 -11.86 -21.66 -1.44
CA VAL A 67 -10.54 -22.23 -1.69
C VAL A 67 -10.17 -23.22 -0.59
N SER A 68 -10.32 -22.85 0.67
CA SER A 68 -10.03 -23.75 1.79
C SER A 68 -10.90 -25.02 1.81
N SER A 69 -12.16 -24.92 1.39
CA SER A 69 -13.08 -26.06 1.36
C SER A 69 -12.87 -26.99 0.16
N LYS A 70 -12.46 -26.43 -1.00
CA LYS A 70 -12.29 -27.18 -2.25
C LYS A 70 -10.87 -27.69 -2.43
N TRP A 71 -9.89 -27.04 -1.82
CA TRP A 71 -8.48 -27.45 -1.87
C TRP A 71 -8.20 -28.53 -0.83
N VAL A 72 -8.86 -29.66 -1.00
CA VAL A 72 -8.64 -30.87 -0.20
C VAL A 72 -7.93 -31.89 -1.09
N GLY A 73 -6.65 -32.09 -0.84
CA GLY A 73 -5.82 -33.07 -1.56
C GLY A 73 -4.52 -32.48 -2.13
N PRO A 74 -3.70 -33.32 -2.79
CA PRO A 74 -2.46 -32.89 -3.42
C PRO A 74 -2.70 -32.06 -4.71
N PRO A 75 -1.82 -31.10 -5.03
CA PRO A 75 -0.72 -30.62 -4.20
C PRO A 75 -1.26 -29.83 -3.00
N SER A 76 -0.63 -30.01 -1.83
CA SER A 76 -1.00 -29.20 -0.67
C SER A 76 -0.75 -27.71 -0.96
N VAL A 77 -1.41 -26.81 -0.22
CA VAL A 77 -1.20 -25.36 -0.36
C VAL A 77 0.30 -25.00 -0.27
N LEU A 78 1.06 -25.69 0.60
CA LEU A 78 2.50 -25.47 0.73
C LEU A 78 3.29 -25.91 -0.52
N GLU A 79 2.91 -27.03 -1.12
CA GLU A 79 3.54 -27.53 -2.37
C GLU A 79 3.29 -26.57 -3.53
N GLU A 80 2.08 -26.03 -3.64
CA GLU A 80 1.75 -25.06 -4.68
C GLU A 80 2.44 -23.70 -4.45
N VAL A 81 2.56 -23.25 -3.20
CA VAL A 81 3.34 -22.05 -2.85
C VAL A 81 4.82 -22.22 -3.18
N ARG A 82 5.38 -23.43 -2.96
CA ARG A 82 6.76 -23.75 -3.36
C ARG A 82 6.92 -23.73 -4.87
N ARG A 83 6.03 -24.41 -5.61
CA ARG A 83 6.01 -24.43 -7.08
C ARG A 83 5.94 -23.04 -7.69
N SER A 84 4.96 -22.23 -7.28
CA SER A 84 4.76 -20.87 -7.82
C SER A 84 5.97 -19.96 -7.61
N ARG A 85 6.74 -20.18 -6.54
CA ARG A 85 7.99 -19.46 -6.25
C ARG A 85 9.23 -20.12 -6.85
N ARG A 86 9.09 -21.21 -7.61
CA ARG A 86 10.20 -22.04 -8.12
C ARG A 86 11.12 -22.55 -7.00
N HIS A 87 10.56 -22.73 -5.81
CA HIS A 87 11.19 -23.38 -4.66
C HIS A 87 10.74 -24.84 -4.57
N GLU A 88 10.65 -25.54 -5.71
CA GLU A 88 10.46 -26.99 -5.67
C GLU A 88 11.71 -27.59 -5.01
N ALA A 89 11.50 -28.36 -3.94
CA ALA A 89 12.59 -29.01 -3.22
C ALA A 89 13.37 -29.89 -4.20
N SER A 90 14.69 -29.67 -4.28
CA SER A 90 15.62 -30.70 -4.75
C SER A 90 15.62 -31.88 -3.79
#